data_AF-A0A1A6HH47-F1
#
_entry.id   AF-A0A1A6HH47-F1
#
_cell.length_a   1.000
_cell.length_b   1.000
_cell.length_c   1.000
_cell.angle_alpha   90.00
_cell.angle_beta   90.00
_cell.angle_gamma   90.00
#
_symmetry.space_group_name_H-M   'P 1'
#
loop_
_entity.id
_entity.type
_entity.pdbx_description
1 polymer ?
#
loop_
_entity_poly.entity_id
_entity_poly.type
_entity_poly.pdbx_seq_one_letter_code
_entity_poly.pdbx_strand_id
1 'polypeptide(L)'
;EHGIPTNLGYAVAPHHSGVYPVHIQLYAAWKKVWGIQVTSTEEYPHLKPARYRKGFIHNSIMVLPRQTCGLFTHTIFYREYPGGPQELDKSIKG
;
A
#
# COMPACT_ATOMS: atom_id res chain seq x y z
N GLU A 1 14.97 10.06 -13.91
CA GLU A 1 13.94 9.05 -14.28
C GLU A 1 14.62 7.74 -14.59
N HIS A 2 14.28 6.67 -13.87
CA HIS A 2 14.93 5.36 -14.00
C HIS A 2 14.30 4.46 -15.09
N GLY A 3 13.42 5.02 -15.94
CA GLY A 3 12.75 4.29 -17.02
C GLY A 3 11.79 3.19 -16.54
N ILE A 4 11.38 3.20 -15.27
CA ILE A 4 10.48 2.20 -14.71
C ILE A 4 9.04 2.53 -15.17
N PRO A 5 8.35 1.61 -15.87
CA PRO A 5 6.99 1.86 -16.33
C PRO A 5 6.03 1.99 -15.14
N THR A 6 5.29 3.09 -15.07
CA THR A 6 4.27 3.32 -14.05
C THR A 6 2.88 3.22 -14.66
N ASN A 7 2.06 2.30 -14.16
CA ASN A 7 0.63 2.28 -14.51
C ASN A 7 -0.14 3.20 -13.55
N LEU A 8 -0.71 4.27 -14.07
CA LEU A 8 -1.26 5.38 -13.27
C LEU A 8 -2.65 5.07 -12.65
N GLY A 9 -3.24 3.91 -12.92
CA GLY A 9 -4.60 3.58 -12.45
C GLY A 9 -4.70 3.10 -10.99
N TYR A 10 -3.57 2.80 -10.34
CA TYR A 10 -3.54 2.19 -9.01
C TYR A 10 -2.47 2.80 -8.10
N ALA A 11 -2.85 3.14 -6.87
CA ALA A 11 -1.93 3.58 -5.83
C ALA A 11 -2.41 3.14 -4.44
N VAL A 12 -1.50 3.09 -3.48
CA VAL A 12 -1.78 2.78 -2.07
C VAL A 12 -1.16 3.88 -1.22
N ALA A 13 -1.94 4.47 -0.31
CA ALA A 13 -1.43 5.46 0.62
C ALA A 13 -0.45 4.79 1.60
N PRO A 14 0.60 5.49 2.07
CA PRO A 14 1.46 4.97 3.13
C PRO A 14 0.64 4.46 4.32
N HIS A 15 0.92 3.22 4.74
CA HIS A 15 0.18 2.54 5.81
C HIS A 15 -1.35 2.43 5.57
N HIS A 16 -1.80 2.47 4.31
CA HIS A 16 -3.22 2.54 3.94
C HIS A 16 -3.99 3.73 4.57
N SER A 17 -3.26 4.73 5.06
CA SER A 17 -3.81 5.85 5.83
C SER A 17 -4.76 6.70 4.97
N GLY A 18 -5.93 7.02 5.51
CA GLY A 18 -6.94 7.81 4.80
C GLY A 18 -7.65 7.08 3.66
N VAL A 19 -7.30 5.82 3.36
CA VAL A 19 -8.11 4.97 2.48
C VAL A 19 -9.38 4.55 3.23
N TYR A 20 -9.22 4.02 4.43
CA TYR A 20 -10.29 3.79 5.40
C TYR A 20 -9.76 3.90 6.84
N PRO A 21 -10.35 4.71 7.74
CA PRO A 21 -11.42 5.69 7.48
C PRO A 21 -11.05 6.66 6.36
N VAL A 22 -12.05 7.06 5.58
CA VAL A 22 -11.85 7.85 4.37
C VAL A 22 -11.37 9.26 4.72
N HIS A 23 -10.28 9.69 4.08
CA HIS A 23 -9.83 11.08 4.08
C HIS A 23 -10.14 11.73 2.72
N ILE A 24 -11.12 12.64 2.69
CA ILE A 24 -11.71 13.15 1.45
C ILE A 24 -10.68 13.81 0.52
N GLN A 25 -9.76 14.60 1.08
CA GLN A 25 -8.73 15.29 0.31
C GLN A 25 -7.79 14.32 -0.41
N LEU A 26 -7.58 13.12 0.14
CA LEU A 26 -6.76 12.08 -0.50
C LEU A 26 -7.42 11.63 -1.80
N TYR A 27 -8.70 11.25 -1.74
CA TYR A 27 -9.44 10.78 -2.91
C TYR A 27 -9.62 11.88 -3.96
N ALA A 28 -9.81 13.14 -3.54
CA ALA A 28 -9.88 14.27 -4.46
C ALA A 28 -8.53 14.48 -5.19
N ALA A 29 -7.42 14.47 -4.46
CA ALA A 29 -6.08 14.62 -5.04
C ALA A 29 -5.71 13.44 -5.96
N TRP A 30 -5.97 12.21 -5.52
CA TRP A 30 -5.73 11.00 -6.31
C TRP A 30 -6.44 11.00 -7.65
N LYS A 31 -7.73 11.37 -7.66
CA LYS A 31 -8.51 11.47 -8.89
C LYS A 31 -7.99 12.58 -9.80
N LYS A 32 -7.67 13.76 -9.24
CA LYS A 32 -7.29 14.95 -10.01
C LYS A 32 -5.85 14.90 -10.54
N VAL A 33 -4.90 14.45 -9.72
CA VAL A 33 -3.46 14.54 -10.00
C VAL A 33 -2.96 13.30 -10.73
N TRP A 34 -3.41 12.11 -10.31
CA TRP A 34 -2.89 10.84 -10.82
C TRP A 34 -3.93 10.02 -11.57
N GLY A 35 -5.21 10.43 -11.58
CA GLY A 35 -6.26 9.67 -12.26
C GLY A 35 -6.48 8.27 -11.65
N ILE A 36 -6.23 8.11 -10.34
CA ILE A 36 -6.40 6.81 -9.66
C ILE A 36 -7.83 6.33 -9.80
N GLN A 37 -7.99 5.07 -10.21
CA GLN A 37 -9.29 4.40 -10.35
C GLN A 37 -9.47 3.30 -9.31
N VAL A 38 -8.37 2.72 -8.84
CA VAL A 38 -8.36 1.59 -7.91
C VAL A 38 -7.33 1.81 -6.81
N THR A 39 -7.66 1.37 -5.59
CA THR A 39 -6.72 1.30 -4.46
C THR A 39 -7.04 0.07 -3.61
N SER A 40 -6.32 -0.14 -2.50
CA SER A 40 -6.60 -1.24 -1.57
C SER A 40 -6.58 -0.80 -0.11
N THR A 41 -7.31 -1.54 0.72
CA THR A 41 -7.40 -1.33 2.16
C THR A 41 -7.19 -2.63 2.91
N GLU A 42 -6.55 -2.56 4.07
CA GLU A 42 -6.34 -3.71 4.96
C GLU A 42 -7.49 -3.90 5.95
N GLU A 43 -8.36 -2.91 6.15
CA GLU A 43 -9.23 -2.87 7.33
C GLU A 43 -10.68 -2.44 7.07
N TYR A 44 -11.23 -2.60 5.87
CA TYR A 44 -12.66 -2.31 5.67
C TYR A 44 -13.57 -3.55 5.80
N PRO A 45 -14.62 -3.53 6.65
CA PRO A 45 -14.84 -2.59 7.76
C PRO A 45 -13.92 -2.92 8.96
N HIS A 46 -13.63 -1.91 9.78
CA HIS A 46 -12.57 -1.98 10.81
C HIS A 46 -12.84 -3.11 11.80
N LEU A 47 -11.78 -3.77 12.27
CA LEU A 47 -11.81 -4.86 13.26
C LEU A 47 -12.54 -6.15 12.81
N LYS A 48 -12.60 -6.44 11.50
CA LYS A 48 -13.08 -7.73 11.01
C LYS A 48 -11.95 -8.71 10.67
N PRO A 49 -12.13 -10.02 10.96
CA PRO A 49 -11.28 -11.07 10.42
C PRO A 49 -11.14 -10.96 8.89
N ALA A 50 -9.99 -11.33 8.34
CA ALA A 50 -9.66 -11.16 6.91
C ALA A 50 -10.77 -11.65 5.95
N ARG A 51 -11.41 -12.78 6.27
CA ARG A 51 -12.50 -13.38 5.47
C ARG A 51 -13.79 -12.56 5.41
N TYR A 52 -13.97 -11.58 6.30
CA TYR A 52 -15.14 -10.71 6.37
C TYR A 52 -14.84 -9.28 5.91
N ARG A 53 -13.60 -8.99 5.52
CA ARG A 53 -13.23 -7.71 4.92
C ARG A 53 -13.87 -7.59 3.54
N LYS A 54 -14.29 -6.38 3.19
CA LYS A 54 -15.01 -6.07 1.94
C LYS A 54 -14.28 -4.97 1.19
N GLY A 55 -14.61 -4.84 -0.09
CA GLY A 55 -14.30 -3.63 -0.85
C GLY A 55 -15.42 -2.60 -0.71
N PHE A 56 -15.16 -1.39 -1.17
CA PHE A 56 -16.15 -0.33 -1.32
C PHE A 56 -15.76 0.62 -2.44
N ILE A 57 -16.66 1.54 -2.80
CA ILE A 57 -16.41 2.58 -3.79
C ILE A 57 -16.57 3.93 -3.10
N HIS A 58 -15.57 4.81 -3.25
CA HIS A 58 -15.64 6.18 -2.77
C HIS A 58 -15.06 7.15 -3.82
N ASN A 59 -15.77 8.24 -4.13
CA ASN A 59 -15.38 9.20 -5.16
C ASN A 59 -15.08 8.58 -6.55
N SER A 60 -15.80 7.51 -6.91
CA SER A 60 -15.56 6.69 -8.12
C SER A 60 -14.24 5.90 -8.12
N ILE A 61 -13.55 5.80 -6.99
CA ILE A 61 -12.36 4.96 -6.81
C ILE A 61 -12.81 3.64 -6.16
N MET A 62 -12.45 2.51 -6.78
CA MET A 62 -12.70 1.18 -6.25
C MET A 62 -11.64 0.82 -5.21
N VAL A 63 -12.08 0.49 -4.00
CA VAL A 63 -11.21 0.09 -2.89
C VAL A 63 -11.34 -1.41 -2.70
N LEU A 64 -10.27 -2.15 -2.98
CA LEU A 64 -10.23 -3.60 -2.88
C LEU A 64 -9.71 -4.06 -1.50
N PRO A 65 -10.26 -5.13 -0.93
CA PRO A 65 -9.70 -5.70 0.30
C PRO A 65 -8.34 -6.34 0.01
N ARG A 66 -7.34 -6.00 0.81
CA ARG A 66 -6.00 -6.59 0.74
C ARG A 66 -5.86 -7.73 1.75
N GLN A 67 -5.25 -8.83 1.31
CA GLN A 67 -4.81 -9.89 2.23
C GLN A 67 -3.51 -9.46 2.92
N THR A 68 -3.45 -9.68 4.23
CA THR A 68 -2.23 -9.51 5.02
C THR A 68 -1.60 -10.88 5.23
N CYS A 69 -0.27 -10.96 5.26
CA CYS A 69 0.47 -12.17 5.60
C CYS A 69 1.23 -11.98 6.93
N GLY A 70 1.75 -13.06 7.50
CA GLY A 70 2.59 -13.01 8.71
C GLY A 70 3.99 -12.45 8.49
N LEU A 71 4.23 -11.75 7.37
CA LEU A 71 5.48 -11.05 7.09
C LEU A 71 5.29 -9.59 7.45
N PHE A 72 6.10 -9.11 8.39
CA PHE A 72 6.03 -7.75 8.90
C PHE A 72 7.11 -6.90 8.25
N THR A 73 6.76 -5.64 7.95
CA THR A 73 7.73 -4.67 7.48
C THR A 73 8.47 -4.10 8.68
N HIS A 74 9.80 -4.18 8.67
CA HIS A 74 10.67 -3.54 9.65
C HIS A 74 11.54 -2.51 8.96
N THR A 75 11.73 -1.36 9.59
CA THR A 75 12.74 -0.39 9.18
C THR A 75 14.04 -0.73 9.90
N ILE A 76 15.08 -1.04 9.14
CA ILE A 76 16.41 -1.38 9.65
C ILE A 76 17.41 -0.45 8.98
N PHE A 77 18.33 0.13 9.75
CA PHE A 77 19.41 0.91 9.15
C PHE A 77 20.39 -0.02 8.44
N TYR A 78 20.94 0.40 7.31
CA TYR A 78 21.87 -0.41 6.50
C TYR A 78 23.03 -1.01 7.32
N ARG A 79 23.57 -0.25 8.28
CA ARG A 79 24.66 -0.67 9.18
C ARG A 79 24.25 -1.73 10.21
N GLU A 80 22.95 -1.86 10.47
CA GLU A 80 22.36 -2.74 11.48
C GLU A 80 21.69 -3.97 10.85
N TYR A 81 21.86 -4.17 9.53
CA TYR A 81 21.29 -5.32 8.86
C TYR A 81 21.81 -6.62 9.50
N PRO A 82 20.96 -7.62 9.78
CA PRO A 82 21.40 -8.88 10.38
C PRO A 82 22.47 -9.57 9.52
N GLY A 83 23.66 -9.79 10.11
CA GLY A 83 24.82 -10.31 9.39
C GLY A 83 25.69 -9.25 8.70
N GLY A 84 25.32 -7.97 8.82
CA GLY A 84 26.04 -6.84 8.26
C GLY A 84 25.56 -6.45 6.85
N PRO A 85 25.96 -5.27 6.34
CA PRO A 85 25.47 -4.77 5.06
C PRO A 85 25.82 -5.66 3.86
N GLN A 86 26.92 -6.42 3.94
CA GLN A 86 27.33 -7.35 2.88
C GLN A 86 26.34 -8.50 2.69
N GLU A 87 25.63 -8.93 3.75
CA GLU A 87 24.61 -9.97 3.64
C GLU A 87 23.37 -9.47 2.89
N LEU A 88 23.00 -8.20 3.07
CA LEU A 88 21.95 -7.57 2.27
C LEU A 88 22.35 -7.51 0.79
N ASP A 89 23.58 -7.11 0.48
CA ASP A 89 24.05 -7.02 -0.91
C ASP A 89 24.04 -8.38 -1.62
N LYS A 90 24.22 -9.49 -0.88
CA LYS A 90 24.07 -10.85 -1.40
C LYS A 90 22.62 -11.25 -1.63
N SER A 91 21.71 -10.88 -0.72
CA SER A 91 20.30 -11.32 -0.74
C SER A 91 19.40 -10.46 -1.64
N ILE A 92 19.79 -9.22 -1.97
CA ILE A 92 18.93 -8.24 -2.65
C ILE A 92 18.55 -8.63 -4.09
N LYS A 93 19.20 -9.64 -4.68
CA LYS A 93 18.93 -10.10 -6.05
C LYS A 93 17.83 -11.15 -6.15
N GLY A 94 17.24 -11.57 -5.03
CA GLY A 94 16.31 -12.70 -4.98
C GLY A 94 17.05 -14.03 -5.12
#